data_AF-A0A1H8FAX1-F1
#
_entry.id   AF-A0A1H8FAX1-F1
#
_cell.length_a   1.000
_cell.length_b   1.000
_cell.length_c   1.000
_cell.angle_alpha   90.00
_cell.angle_beta   90.00
_cell.angle_gamma   90.00
#
_symmetry.space_group_name_H-M   'P 1'
#
loop_
_entity.id
_entity.type
_entity.pdbx_description
1 polymer ?
#
loop_
_entity_poly.entity_id
_entity_poly.type
_entity_poly.pdbx_seq_one_letter_code
_entity_poly.pdbx_strand_id
1 'polypeptide(L)'
;MFHVSSGREGPILAHGRPGTHVAYQVPMAREIRHALNMPVIAVGRLDEPTLANAVVGNEEAGLAAVGRGMLRNPYWALEAAAELGKEIQYPGVYGLGFGIK
;
A
#
# COMPACT_ATOMS: atom_id res chain seq x y z
N MET A 1 -10.28 -1.56 13.24
CA MET A 1 -9.54 -1.57 11.95
C MET A 1 -8.29 -2.39 12.14
N PHE A 2 -8.01 -3.35 11.24
CA PHE A 2 -6.84 -4.23 11.32
C PHE A 2 -5.81 -3.89 10.25
N HIS A 3 -4.52 -3.97 10.59
CA HIS A 3 -3.42 -3.97 9.63
C HIS A 3 -3.01 -5.41 9.36
N VAL A 4 -3.27 -5.90 8.14
CA VAL A 4 -3.21 -7.32 7.83
C VAL A 4 -1.86 -7.68 7.22
N SER A 5 -1.05 -8.43 7.97
CA SER A 5 0.25 -8.96 7.53
C SER A 5 0.37 -10.45 7.82
N SER A 6 1.40 -11.09 7.28
CA SER A 6 1.59 -12.54 7.41
C SER A 6 3.04 -12.96 7.66
N GLY A 7 3.20 -14.17 8.22
CA GLY A 7 4.48 -14.88 8.36
C GLY A 7 5.32 -14.45 9.57
N ARG A 8 6.51 -15.05 9.68
CA ARG A 8 7.51 -14.87 10.76
C ARG A 8 7.18 -15.53 12.12
N GLU A 9 6.17 -16.38 12.19
CA GLU A 9 5.84 -17.16 13.40
C GLU A 9 6.79 -18.34 13.67
N GLY A 10 7.68 -18.70 12.74
CA GLY A 10 8.58 -19.84 12.89
C GLY A 10 9.78 -19.83 11.93
N PRO A 11 10.70 -20.79 12.08
CA PRO A 11 11.85 -20.92 11.20
C PRO A 11 11.41 -21.17 9.76
N ILE A 12 12.23 -20.74 8.81
CA ILE A 12 12.00 -21.03 7.38
C ILE A 12 12.27 -22.53 7.19
N LEU A 13 11.21 -23.29 6.93
CA LEU A 13 11.28 -24.74 6.71
C LEU A 13 11.79 -25.04 5.29
N ALA A 14 12.09 -26.31 5.00
CA ALA A 14 12.61 -26.76 3.70
C ALA A 14 11.73 -26.37 2.49
N HIS A 15 10.43 -26.16 2.71
CA HIS A 15 9.48 -25.70 1.69
C HIS A 15 9.59 -24.21 1.35
N GLY A 16 10.50 -23.48 2.02
CA GLY A 16 10.82 -22.08 1.73
C GLY A 16 9.90 -21.07 2.40
N ARG A 17 9.91 -19.84 1.85
CA ARG A 17 9.05 -18.73 2.28
C ARG A 17 7.79 -18.70 1.39
N PRO A 18 6.65 -18.20 1.89
CA PRO A 18 5.53 -17.83 1.01
C PRO A 18 6.02 -16.94 -0.13
N GLY A 19 5.44 -17.11 -1.32
CA GLY A 19 5.83 -16.35 -2.51
C GLY A 19 5.75 -14.85 -2.26
N THR A 20 6.86 -14.13 -2.47
CA THR A 20 6.91 -12.67 -2.27
C THR A 20 6.72 -11.94 -3.60
N HIS A 21 5.49 -11.84 -4.07
CA HIS A 21 5.13 -11.08 -5.27
C HIS A 21 4.42 -9.78 -4.93
N VAL A 22 4.13 -8.98 -5.95
CA VAL A 22 3.35 -7.75 -5.82
C VAL A 22 1.96 -8.08 -5.22
N ALA A 23 1.49 -7.28 -4.27
CA ALA A 23 0.18 -7.44 -3.62
C ALA A 23 -0.09 -8.77 -2.89
N TYR A 24 0.93 -9.55 -2.52
CA TYR A 24 0.75 -10.93 -2.04
C TYR A 24 -0.10 -11.11 -0.77
N GLN A 25 -0.33 -10.07 0.03
CA GLN A 25 -1.21 -10.14 1.21
C GLN A 25 -2.55 -9.42 1.04
N VAL A 26 -2.81 -8.79 -0.12
CA VAL A 26 -4.10 -8.14 -0.42
C VAL A 26 -5.27 -9.13 -0.35
N PRO A 27 -5.18 -10.36 -0.91
CA PRO A 27 -6.27 -11.33 -0.78
C PRO A 27 -6.63 -11.60 0.68
N MET A 28 -5.64 -11.75 1.55
CA MET A 28 -5.87 -11.96 2.99
C MET A 28 -6.57 -10.75 3.65
N ALA A 29 -6.14 -9.53 3.33
CA ALA A 29 -6.78 -8.32 3.84
C ALA A 29 -8.26 -8.25 3.41
N ARG A 30 -8.53 -8.53 2.13
CA ARG A 30 -9.87 -8.57 1.55
C ARG A 30 -10.77 -9.61 2.22
N GLU A 31 -10.29 -10.84 2.43
CA GLU A 31 -11.06 -11.88 3.13
C GLU A 31 -11.42 -11.44 4.57
N ILE A 32 -10.49 -10.84 5.30
CA ILE A 32 -10.75 -10.33 6.66
C ILE A 32 -11.77 -9.18 6.64
N ARG A 33 -11.65 -8.26 5.68
CA ARG A 33 -12.62 -7.17 5.48
C ARG A 33 -14.03 -7.72 5.30
N HIS A 34 -14.21 -8.69 4.39
CA HIS A 34 -15.52 -9.27 4.11
C HIS A 34 -16.07 -10.10 5.28
N ALA A 35 -15.23 -10.95 5.88
CA ALA A 35 -15.65 -11.83 6.96
C ALA A 35 -16.09 -11.06 8.22
N LEU A 36 -15.43 -9.92 8.50
CA LEU A 36 -15.68 -9.15 9.71
C LEU A 36 -16.51 -7.87 9.47
N ASN A 37 -16.83 -7.55 8.22
CA ASN A 37 -17.49 -6.31 7.81
C ASN A 37 -16.85 -5.06 8.45
N MET A 38 -15.51 -4.99 8.44
CA MET A 38 -14.73 -3.92 9.06
C MET A 38 -13.62 -3.43 8.12
N PRO A 39 -13.25 -2.14 8.17
CA PRO A 39 -12.15 -1.63 7.37
C PRO A 39 -10.81 -2.23 7.81
N VAL A 40 -9.96 -2.52 6.82
CA VAL A 40 -8.61 -3.07 6.97
C VAL A 40 -7.59 -2.22 6.23
N ILE A 41 -6.33 -2.37 6.62
CA ILE A 41 -5.16 -1.84 5.92
C ILE A 41 -4.44 -3.03 5.27
N ALA A 42 -4.28 -2.99 3.95
CA ALA A 42 -3.51 -3.98 3.21
C ALA A 42 -2.03 -3.57 3.10
N VAL A 43 -1.12 -4.54 3.12
CA VAL A 43 0.33 -4.35 2.95
C VAL A 43 0.92 -5.47 2.10
N GLY A 44 2.11 -5.26 1.56
CA GLY A 44 2.87 -6.30 0.86
C GLY A 44 3.18 -5.93 -0.59
N ARG A 45 4.31 -5.23 -0.79
CA ARG A 45 4.78 -4.77 -2.11
C ARG A 45 3.72 -3.93 -2.85
N LEU A 46 3.19 -2.92 -2.16
CA LEU A 46 2.22 -1.93 -2.66
C LEU A 46 2.90 -0.57 -2.92
N ASP A 47 4.17 -0.59 -3.34
CA ASP A 47 4.96 0.61 -3.62
C ASP A 47 4.70 1.25 -4.99
N GLU A 48 3.88 0.62 -5.83
CA GLU A 48 3.44 1.18 -7.11
C GLU A 48 2.10 1.94 -6.89
N PRO A 49 2.02 3.25 -7.24
CA PRO A 49 0.87 4.08 -6.93
C PRO A 49 -0.46 3.60 -7.53
N THR A 50 -0.47 3.15 -8.78
CA THR A 50 -1.70 2.72 -9.47
C THR A 50 -2.31 1.47 -8.83
N LEU A 51 -1.48 0.52 -8.41
CA LEU A 51 -1.87 -0.66 -7.66
C LEU A 51 -2.37 -0.31 -6.26
N ALA A 52 -1.65 0.53 -5.51
CA ALA A 52 -2.10 0.95 -4.19
C ALA A 52 -3.47 1.65 -4.26
N ASN A 53 -3.66 2.51 -5.27
CA ASN A 53 -4.93 3.14 -5.57
C ASN A 53 -6.01 2.15 -6.00
N ALA A 54 -5.68 1.14 -6.80
CA ALA A 54 -6.61 0.09 -7.22
C ALA A 54 -7.08 -0.78 -6.03
N VAL A 55 -6.20 -1.14 -5.10
CA VAL A 55 -6.57 -1.90 -3.89
C VAL A 55 -7.62 -1.16 -3.06
N VAL A 56 -7.49 0.16 -2.93
CA VAL A 56 -8.47 0.99 -2.21
C VAL A 56 -9.73 1.20 -3.06
N GLY A 57 -9.57 1.54 -4.34
CA GLY A 57 -10.67 1.84 -5.26
C GLY A 57 -11.56 0.64 -5.58
N ASN A 58 -11.02 -0.57 -5.56
CA ASN A 58 -11.75 -1.83 -5.72
C ASN A 58 -12.33 -2.35 -4.39
N GLU A 59 -12.22 -1.56 -3.33
CA GLU A 59 -12.72 -1.92 -1.99
C GLU A 59 -12.10 -3.19 -1.41
N GLU A 60 -10.90 -3.59 -1.84
CA GLU A 60 -10.19 -4.73 -1.25
C GLU A 60 -9.63 -4.38 0.13
N ALA A 61 -9.28 -3.11 0.35
CA ALA A 61 -8.92 -2.55 1.65
C ALA A 61 -9.40 -1.10 1.79
N GLY A 62 -9.50 -0.61 3.03
CA GLY A 62 -9.81 0.80 3.28
C GLY A 62 -8.57 1.69 3.17
N LEU A 63 -7.38 1.12 3.38
CA LEU A 63 -6.09 1.79 3.28
C LEU A 63 -5.04 0.83 2.69
N ALA A 64 -4.04 1.38 2.02
CA ALA A 64 -2.84 0.67 1.57
C ALA A 64 -1.62 1.17 2.36
N ALA A 65 -0.85 0.25 2.94
CA ALA A 65 0.38 0.55 3.65
C ALA A 65 1.60 0.35 2.73
N VAL A 66 2.42 1.39 2.62
CA VAL A 66 3.65 1.39 1.82
C VAL A 66 4.86 1.44 2.74
N GLY A 67 5.65 0.36 2.73
CA GLY A 67 6.86 0.25 3.56
C GLY A 67 8.12 0.64 2.81
N ARG A 68 8.76 -0.34 2.15
CA ARG A 68 10.05 -0.15 1.44
C ARG A 68 10.02 0.95 0.38
N GLY A 69 8.88 1.21 -0.26
CA GLY A 69 8.71 2.34 -1.19
C GLY A 69 9.02 3.67 -0.52
N MET A 70 8.42 3.93 0.66
CA MET A 70 8.66 5.16 1.43
C MET A 70 10.06 5.24 2.03
N LEU A 71 10.72 4.11 2.31
CA LEU A 71 12.12 4.10 2.75
C LEU A 71 13.10 4.48 1.63
N ARG A 72 12.81 4.09 0.38
CA ARG A 72 13.61 4.47 -0.79
C ARG A 72 13.32 5.90 -1.23
N ASN A 73 12.06 6.31 -1.11
CA ASN A 73 11.61 7.66 -1.44
C ASN A 73 10.69 8.21 -0.34
N PRO A 74 11.17 9.10 0.55
CA PRO A 74 10.34 9.68 1.60
C PRO A 74 9.20 10.57 1.06
N TYR A 75 9.31 11.08 -0.18
CA TYR A 75 8.25 11.84 -0.84
C TYR A 75 7.33 10.98 -1.72
N TRP A 76 7.38 9.66 -1.58
CA TRP A 76 6.55 8.73 -2.35
C TRP A 76 5.07 9.12 -2.41
N ALA A 77 4.49 9.62 -1.32
CA ALA A 77 3.08 10.04 -1.30
C ALA A 77 2.79 11.27 -2.18
N LEU A 78 3.75 12.20 -2.29
CA LEU A 78 3.64 13.37 -3.16
C LEU A 78 3.78 12.96 -4.63
N GLU A 79 4.75 12.09 -4.94
CA GLU A 79 4.90 11.53 -6.29
C GLU A 79 3.70 10.69 -6.72
N ALA A 80 3.18 9.85 -5.82
CA ALA A 80 1.97 9.06 -6.06
C ALA A 80 0.76 9.97 -6.36
N ALA A 81 0.59 11.07 -5.63
CA ALA A 81 -0.48 12.03 -5.92
C ALA A 81 -0.31 12.67 -7.31
N ALA A 82 0.91 13.08 -7.67
CA ALA A 82 1.21 13.62 -8.99
C ALA A 82 0.97 12.61 -10.12
N GLU A 83 1.42 11.37 -9.96
CA GLU A 83 1.24 10.28 -10.93
C GLU A 83 -0.24 9.92 -11.13
N LEU A 84 -1.01 9.90 -10.04
CA LEU A 84 -2.45 9.59 -10.06
C LEU A 84 -3.33 10.81 -10.41
N GLY A 85 -2.73 11.97 -10.68
CA GLY A 85 -3.46 13.21 -10.97
C GLY A 85 -4.37 13.67 -9.82
N LYS A 86 -3.98 13.41 -8.57
CA LYS A 86 -4.74 13.82 -7.38
C LYS A 86 -4.36 15.24 -6.97
N GLU A 87 -5.37 16.08 -6.80
CA GLU A 87 -5.19 17.41 -6.22
C GLU A 87 -4.92 17.28 -4.71
N ILE A 88 -3.73 17.73 -4.31
CA ILE A 88 -3.32 17.78 -2.91
C ILE A 88 -2.69 19.14 -2.60
N GLN A 89 -2.72 19.53 -1.33
CA GLN A 89 -1.94 20.68 -0.87
C GLN A 89 -0.49 20.25 -0.66
N TYR A 90 0.40 20.66 -1.57
CA TYR A 90 1.83 20.46 -1.39
C TYR A 90 2.37 21.35 -0.24
N PRO A 91 3.31 20.86 0.58
CA PRO A 91 3.90 21.68 1.64
C PRO A 91 4.80 22.79 1.07
N GLY A 92 4.42 24.04 1.32
CA GLY A 92 5.26 25.22 1.05
C GLY A 92 5.90 25.23 -0.34
N VAL A 93 7.23 25.37 -0.38
CA VAL A 93 8.01 25.49 -1.61
C VAL A 93 7.99 24.23 -2.49
N TYR A 94 7.56 23.07 -1.98
CA TYR A 94 7.61 21.83 -2.74
C TYR A 94 6.62 21.82 -3.91
N GLY A 95 5.51 22.56 -3.82
CA GLY A 95 4.56 22.63 -4.93
C GLY A 95 5.21 23.05 -6.24
N LEU A 96 6.19 23.97 -6.19
CA LEU A 96 6.93 24.44 -7.38
C LEU A 96 7.65 23.31 -8.11
N GLY A 97 8.13 22.30 -7.39
CA GLY A 97 8.82 21.13 -7.95
C GLY A 97 7.89 20.09 -8.57
N PHE A 98 6.61 20.07 -8.18
CA PHE A 98 5.59 19.17 -8.71
C PHE A 98 4.72 19.80 -9.80
N GLY A 99 5.09 21.02 -10.25
CA GLY A 99 4.43 21.71 -11.35
C GLY A 99 3.00 22.14 -11.00
N ILE A 100 2.87 23.00 -9.97
CA ILE A 100 1.59 23.68 -9.67
C ILE A 100 1.00 24.19 -10.99
N LYS A 101 -0.17 23.69 -11.37
CA LYS A 101 -1.02 24.39 -12.34
C LYS A 101 -1.74 25.52 -11.64
#